data_AF-A0A7X4AL39-F1
#
_entry.id   AF-A0A7X4AL39-F1
#
_cell.length_a   1.000
_cell.length_b   1.000
_cell.length_c   1.000
_cell.angle_alpha   90.00
_cell.angle_beta   90.00
_cell.angle_gamma   90.00
#
_symmetry.space_group_name_H-M   'P 1'
#
loop_
_entity.id
_entity.type
_entity.pdbx_description
1 polymer ?
#
loop_
_entity_poly.entity_id
_entity_poly.type
_entity_poly.pdbx_seq_one_letter_code
_entity_poly.pdbx_strand_id
1 'polypeptide(L)'
;MTLMKETLRQLFLAALEDLSLRRVMNEKIKCREGVLCWGDEQIELERYKKIVTIAIGKAAFQMAEVFAETVRPRAAGGLAVSSLSPPHYPDFVTYQGGHPYPNLESVRAAERALETLSDLEPHHLVVYLLSGGGSAICEKPISDEISMDHLREFYRVLVT
;
A
#
# COMPACT_ATOMS: atom_id res chain seq x y z
N MET A 1 25.68 26.53 -22.71
CA MET A 1 25.50 25.21 -22.06
C MET A 1 24.60 25.25 -20.82
N THR A 2 24.57 26.33 -20.03
CA THR A 2 23.76 26.45 -18.79
C THR A 2 22.24 26.38 -19.02
N LEU A 3 21.74 26.97 -20.12
CA LEU A 3 20.31 26.99 -20.46
C LEU A 3 19.76 25.57 -20.73
N MET A 4 20.50 24.74 -21.48
CA MET A 4 20.07 23.36 -21.80
C MET A 4 20.01 22.46 -20.55
N LYS A 5 20.99 22.59 -19.64
CA LYS A 5 20.98 21.85 -18.36
C LYS A 5 19.78 22.25 -17.51
N GLU A 6 19.45 23.53 -17.47
CA GLU A 6 18.31 24.03 -16.70
C GLU A 6 16.97 23.58 -17.31
N THR A 7 16.82 23.63 -18.64
CA THR A 7 15.64 23.09 -19.32
C THR A 7 15.45 21.59 -19.06
N LEU A 8 16.52 20.78 -19.14
CA LEU A 8 16.43 19.34 -18.84
C LEU A 8 16.05 19.08 -17.38
N ARG A 9 16.59 19.87 -16.44
CA ARG A 9 16.23 19.78 -15.02
C ARG A 9 14.75 20.09 -14.80
N GLN A 10 14.23 21.14 -15.43
CA GLN A 10 12.82 21.51 -15.33
C GLN A 10 11.90 20.42 -15.91
N LEU A 11 12.23 19.88 -17.08
CA LEU A 11 11.47 18.77 -17.68
C LEU A 11 11.47 17.52 -16.78
N PHE A 12 12.62 17.17 -16.19
CA PHE A 12 12.72 16.05 -15.26
C PHE A 12 11.86 16.27 -13.99
N LEU A 13 11.91 17.46 -13.40
CA LEU A 13 11.12 17.77 -12.20
C LEU A 13 9.62 17.79 -12.49
N ALA A 14 9.21 18.37 -13.63
CA ALA A 14 7.81 18.34 -14.07
C ALA A 14 7.32 16.90 -14.28
N ALA A 15 8.14 16.06 -14.93
CA ALA A 15 7.81 14.64 -15.09
C ALA A 15 7.71 13.89 -13.75
N LEU A 16 8.59 14.18 -12.78
CA LEU A 16 8.49 13.60 -11.44
C LEU A 16 7.22 14.04 -10.70
N GLU A 17 6.82 15.30 -10.84
CA GLU A 17 5.61 15.83 -10.24
C GLU A 17 4.34 15.21 -10.86
N ASP A 18 4.32 15.08 -12.19
CA ASP A 18 3.25 14.40 -12.94
C ASP A 18 3.12 12.93 -12.52
N LEU A 19 4.23 12.28 -12.16
CA LEU A 19 4.28 10.90 -11.70
C LEU A 19 4.11 10.76 -10.18
N SER A 20 3.82 11.85 -9.45
CA SER A 20 3.61 11.77 -8.01
C SER A 20 2.40 10.89 -7.69
N LEU A 21 2.58 9.97 -6.75
CA LEU A 21 1.57 8.98 -6.37
C LEU A 21 0.23 9.63 -6.04
N ARG A 22 0.24 10.68 -5.21
CA ARG A 22 -0.96 11.42 -4.81
C ARG A 22 -1.71 11.98 -6.02
N ARG A 23 -1.00 12.59 -6.97
CA ARG A 23 -1.62 13.14 -8.18
C ARG A 23 -2.22 12.03 -9.04
N VAL A 24 -1.43 11.01 -9.35
CA VAL A 24 -1.88 9.87 -10.17
C VAL A 24 -3.09 9.20 -9.55
N MET A 25 -3.08 8.94 -8.23
CA MET A 25 -4.22 8.36 -7.53
C MET A 25 -5.46 9.27 -7.57
N ASN A 26 -5.33 10.57 -7.30
CA ASN A 26 -6.46 11.51 -7.35
C ASN A 26 -7.04 11.68 -8.77
N GLU A 27 -6.19 11.55 -9.80
CA GLU A 27 -6.63 11.61 -11.19
C GLU A 27 -7.37 10.32 -11.60
N LYS A 28 -6.88 9.16 -11.15
CA LYS A 28 -7.35 7.83 -11.56
C LYS A 28 -8.48 7.28 -10.70
N ILE A 29 -8.52 7.61 -9.42
CA ILE A 29 -9.46 7.10 -8.43
C ILE A 29 -10.25 8.28 -7.89
N LYS A 30 -11.57 8.22 -8.04
CA LYS A 30 -12.47 9.30 -7.60
C LYS A 30 -13.62 8.70 -6.83
N CYS A 31 -14.11 9.39 -5.81
CA CYS A 31 -15.37 9.06 -5.16
C CYS A 31 -16.34 10.22 -5.37
N ARG A 32 -17.53 9.95 -5.90
CA ARG A 32 -18.60 10.94 -6.06
C ARG A 32 -19.89 10.35 -5.54
N GLU A 33 -20.53 11.03 -4.58
CA GLU A 33 -21.82 10.60 -4.02
C GLU A 33 -21.81 9.14 -3.52
N GLY A 34 -20.70 8.70 -2.95
CA GLY A 34 -20.53 7.32 -2.46
C GLY A 34 -20.20 6.29 -3.55
N VAL A 35 -20.01 6.71 -4.81
CA VAL A 35 -19.57 5.85 -5.92
C VAL A 35 -18.07 6.02 -6.14
N LEU A 36 -17.32 4.95 -5.90
CA LEU A 36 -15.89 4.86 -6.21
C LEU A 36 -15.70 4.51 -7.69
N CYS A 37 -14.90 5.26 -8.41
CA CYS A 37 -14.67 5.13 -9.85
C CYS A 37 -13.17 5.04 -10.17
N TRP A 38 -12.79 4.11 -11.05
CA TRP A 38 -11.44 4.04 -11.63
C TRP A 38 -11.49 3.46 -13.05
N GLY A 39 -10.93 4.18 -14.03
CA GLY A 39 -11.13 3.82 -15.43
C GLY A 39 -12.62 3.78 -15.78
N ASP A 40 -13.08 2.67 -16.34
CA ASP A 40 -14.49 2.42 -16.66
C ASP A 40 -15.24 1.65 -15.55
N GLU A 41 -14.54 1.29 -14.48
CA GLU A 41 -15.10 0.54 -13.35
C GLU A 41 -15.69 1.48 -12.30
N GLN A 42 -16.78 1.03 -11.68
CA GLN A 42 -17.46 1.77 -10.62
C GLN A 42 -18.08 0.85 -9.57
N ILE A 43 -18.02 1.26 -8.31
CA ILE A 43 -18.62 0.56 -7.17
C ILE A 43 -19.34 1.55 -6.26
N GLU A 44 -20.61 1.28 -5.98
CA GLU A 44 -21.36 1.96 -4.92
C GLU A 44 -20.91 1.47 -3.53
N LEU A 45 -20.22 2.34 -2.79
CA LEU A 45 -19.66 2.02 -1.47
C LEU A 45 -20.74 1.77 -0.40
N GLU A 46 -21.93 2.37 -0.58
CA GLU A 46 -23.07 2.18 0.33
C GLU A 46 -23.63 0.75 0.32
N ARG A 47 -23.31 -0.05 -0.71
CA ARG A 47 -23.69 -1.48 -0.75
C ARG A 47 -22.91 -2.32 0.26
N TYR A 48 -21.82 -1.79 0.81
CA TYR A 48 -20.93 -2.50 1.72
C TYR A 48 -21.01 -1.92 3.13
N LYS A 49 -21.16 -2.79 4.12
CA LYS A 49 -21.22 -2.40 5.54
C LYS A 49 -19.91 -1.76 6.00
N LYS A 50 -18.79 -2.29 5.51
CA LYS A 50 -17.43 -1.93 5.92
C LYS A 50 -16.50 -1.92 4.70
N ILE A 51 -15.58 -0.96 4.69
CA ILE A 51 -14.45 -0.91 3.75
C ILE A 51 -13.19 -1.18 4.57
N VAL A 52 -12.36 -2.12 4.13
CA VAL A 52 -11.10 -2.49 4.77
C VAL A 52 -9.97 -2.33 3.76
N THR A 53 -9.00 -1.49 4.09
CA THR A 53 -7.85 -1.24 3.23
C THR A 53 -6.65 -2.08 3.70
N ILE A 54 -6.04 -2.84 2.78
CA ILE A 54 -4.77 -3.54 2.98
C ILE A 54 -3.76 -2.91 2.03
N ALA A 55 -2.82 -2.11 2.55
CA ALA A 55 -1.79 -1.43 1.76
C ALA A 55 -0.41 -2.04 2.01
N ILE A 56 0.27 -2.49 0.96
CA ILE A 56 1.57 -3.17 1.04
C ILE A 56 2.57 -2.57 0.05
N GLY A 57 3.80 -2.34 0.52
CA GLY A 57 4.94 -1.93 -0.28
C GLY A 57 5.48 -0.55 0.10
N LYS A 58 6.51 -0.07 -0.60
CA LYS A 58 7.22 1.18 -0.27
C LYS A 58 6.31 2.40 -0.15
N ALA A 59 5.27 2.48 -0.99
CA ALA A 59 4.33 3.58 -1.01
C ALA A 59 3.05 3.33 -0.19
N ALA A 60 2.98 2.24 0.60
CA ALA A 60 1.74 1.82 1.27
C ALA A 60 1.10 2.92 2.12
N PHE A 61 1.88 3.63 2.94
CA PHE A 61 1.34 4.69 3.80
C PHE A 61 0.72 5.83 3.00
N GLN A 62 1.38 6.28 1.93
CA GLN A 62 0.87 7.36 1.10
C GLN A 62 -0.35 6.90 0.28
N MET A 63 -0.36 5.66 -0.22
CA MET A 63 -1.52 5.10 -0.92
C MET A 63 -2.73 4.99 0.01
N ALA A 64 -2.53 4.47 1.22
CA ALA A 64 -3.57 4.35 2.23
C ALA A 64 -4.14 5.71 2.61
N GLU A 65 -3.27 6.71 2.79
CA GLU A 65 -3.65 8.09 3.09
C GLU A 65 -4.55 8.70 2.00
N VAL A 66 -4.06 8.68 0.76
CA VAL A 66 -4.78 9.25 -0.39
C VAL A 66 -6.10 8.54 -0.62
N PHE A 67 -6.13 7.21 -0.50
CA PHE A 67 -7.36 6.44 -0.68
C PHE A 67 -8.39 6.77 0.40
N ALA A 68 -8.00 6.78 1.67
CA ALA A 68 -8.91 7.08 2.78
C ALA A 68 -9.46 8.52 2.69
N GLU A 69 -8.66 9.49 2.25
CA GLU A 69 -9.13 10.84 1.95
C GLU A 69 -10.16 10.84 0.80
N THR A 70 -9.88 10.10 -0.27
CA THR A 70 -10.72 10.04 -1.48
C THR A 70 -12.12 9.53 -1.18
N VAL A 71 -12.26 8.54 -0.29
CA VAL A 71 -13.56 7.89 0.00
C VAL A 71 -14.32 8.51 1.17
N ARG A 72 -13.82 9.62 1.76
CA ARG A 72 -14.56 10.34 2.80
C ARG A 72 -15.96 10.75 2.30
N PRO A 73 -16.97 10.73 3.19
CA PRO A 73 -16.90 10.51 4.64
C PRO A 73 -16.89 9.04 5.08
N ARG A 74 -16.86 8.05 4.17
CA ARG A 74 -16.80 6.64 4.56
C ARG A 74 -15.43 6.32 5.18
N ALA A 75 -15.45 5.59 6.30
CA ALA A 75 -14.23 5.08 6.91
C ALA A 75 -13.69 3.92 6.07
N ALA A 76 -12.41 3.98 5.74
CA ALA A 76 -11.70 2.97 4.96
C ALA A 76 -10.32 2.63 5.55
N GLY A 77 -10.28 2.53 6.88
CA GLY A 77 -9.12 2.11 7.64
C GLY A 77 -8.73 0.65 7.42
N GLY A 78 -7.64 0.21 8.06
CA GLY A 78 -7.18 -1.17 7.97
C GLY A 78 -5.71 -1.34 8.33
N LEU A 79 -4.93 -1.93 7.41
CA LEU A 79 -3.52 -2.24 7.59
C LEU A 79 -2.67 -1.53 6.53
N ALA A 80 -1.55 -0.93 6.93
CA ALA A 80 -0.56 -0.42 5.99
C ALA A 80 0.87 -0.86 6.36
N VAL A 81 1.62 -1.37 5.38
CA VAL A 81 2.94 -1.98 5.60
C VAL A 81 3.93 -1.43 4.58
N SER A 82 4.95 -0.72 5.06
CA SER A 82 6.03 -0.16 4.22
C SER A 82 7.38 -0.44 4.86
N SER A 83 8.47 -0.26 4.10
CA SER A 83 9.83 -0.25 4.64
C SER A 83 10.21 1.06 5.32
N LEU A 84 9.39 2.10 5.16
CA LEU A 84 9.59 3.40 5.80
C LEU A 84 9.08 3.37 7.25
N SER A 85 9.54 4.31 8.07
CA SER A 85 8.99 4.50 9.42
C SER A 85 7.50 4.87 9.33
N PRO A 86 6.63 4.25 10.15
CA PRO A 86 5.20 4.48 10.09
C PRO A 86 4.85 5.91 10.54
N PRO A 87 4.00 6.63 9.79
CA PRO A 87 3.38 7.84 10.31
C PRO A 87 2.34 7.48 11.38
N HIS A 88 1.96 8.47 12.20
CA HIS A 88 0.78 8.32 13.03
C HIS A 88 -0.47 8.40 12.15
N TYR A 89 -1.15 7.26 11.97
CA TYR A 89 -2.32 7.18 11.10
C TYR A 89 -3.47 6.46 11.81
N PRO A 90 -4.41 7.20 12.46
CA PRO A 90 -5.35 6.63 13.42
C PRO A 90 -6.24 5.50 12.90
N ASP A 91 -6.61 5.59 11.61
CA ASP A 91 -7.50 4.62 10.98
C ASP A 91 -6.77 3.34 10.56
N PHE A 92 -5.44 3.28 10.71
CA PHE A 92 -4.61 2.18 10.22
C PHE A 92 -3.69 1.61 11.29
N VAL A 93 -3.66 0.29 11.38
CA VAL A 93 -2.55 -0.42 12.02
C VAL A 93 -1.39 -0.40 11.04
N THR A 94 -0.20 0.03 11.50
CA THR A 94 0.97 0.18 10.63
C THR A 94 2.14 -0.67 11.09
N TYR A 95 2.89 -1.19 10.12
CA TYR A 95 4.10 -2.01 10.36
C TYR A 95 5.26 -1.54 9.48
N GLN A 96 6.48 -1.67 9.99
CA GLN A 96 7.71 -1.39 9.27
C GLN A 96 8.38 -2.68 8.77
N GLY A 97 7.91 -3.18 7.63
CA GLY A 97 8.43 -4.38 7.00
C GLY A 97 9.87 -4.24 6.47
N GLY A 98 10.59 -5.34 6.39
CA GLY A 98 11.96 -5.37 5.86
C GLY A 98 12.02 -5.26 4.34
N HIS A 99 13.02 -4.55 3.81
CA HIS A 99 13.31 -4.51 2.37
C HIS A 99 14.81 -4.21 2.15
N PRO A 100 15.53 -4.92 1.26
CA PRO A 100 15.04 -5.95 0.33
C PRO A 100 14.85 -7.34 0.96
N TYR A 101 15.21 -7.51 2.24
CA TYR A 101 15.07 -8.77 2.98
C TYR A 101 13.99 -8.65 4.05
N PRO A 102 13.16 -9.68 4.25
CA PRO A 102 12.13 -9.66 5.27
C PRO A 102 12.71 -9.56 6.69
N ASN A 103 11.93 -8.99 7.61
CA ASN A 103 12.23 -8.91 9.03
C ASN A 103 11.04 -9.46 9.85
N LEU A 104 11.13 -9.41 11.19
CA LEU A 104 10.05 -9.89 12.05
C LEU A 104 8.75 -9.08 11.86
N GLU A 105 8.86 -7.80 11.56
CA GLU A 105 7.70 -6.94 11.29
C GLU A 105 7.03 -7.32 9.96
N SER A 106 7.78 -7.81 8.95
CA SER A 106 7.20 -8.36 7.73
C SER A 106 6.27 -9.55 8.01
N VAL A 107 6.68 -10.43 8.94
CA VAL A 107 5.90 -11.61 9.34
C VAL A 107 4.68 -11.21 10.15
N ARG A 108 4.86 -10.36 11.16
CA ARG A 108 3.76 -9.84 11.98
C ARG A 108 2.72 -9.09 11.14
N ALA A 109 3.17 -8.31 10.16
CA ALA A 109 2.29 -7.60 9.24
C ALA A 109 1.46 -8.58 8.39
N ALA A 110 2.08 -9.65 7.88
CA ALA A 110 1.39 -10.66 7.10
C ALA A 110 0.38 -11.46 7.94
N GLU A 111 0.75 -11.86 9.15
CA GLU A 111 -0.16 -12.48 10.12
C GLU A 111 -1.34 -11.56 10.41
N ARG A 112 -1.08 -10.29 10.70
CA ARG A 112 -2.14 -9.32 10.97
C ARG A 112 -3.04 -9.07 9.77
N ALA A 113 -2.50 -9.09 8.55
CA ALA A 113 -3.29 -8.97 7.32
C ALA A 113 -4.23 -10.18 7.19
N LEU A 114 -3.72 -11.39 7.40
CA LEU A 114 -4.52 -12.61 7.33
C LEU A 114 -5.62 -12.64 8.38
N GLU A 115 -5.32 -12.29 9.63
CA GLU A 115 -6.34 -12.13 10.70
C GLU A 115 -7.42 -11.11 10.31
N THR A 116 -7.01 -9.96 9.79
CA THR A 116 -7.94 -8.89 9.40
C THR A 116 -8.88 -9.37 8.27
N LEU A 117 -8.36 -10.18 7.35
CA LEU A 117 -9.12 -10.71 6.22
C LEU A 117 -10.00 -11.91 6.61
N SER A 118 -9.58 -12.75 7.56
CA SER A 118 -10.36 -13.91 8.02
C SER A 118 -11.65 -13.51 8.74
N ASP A 119 -11.67 -12.32 9.34
CA ASP A 119 -12.81 -11.80 10.09
C ASP A 119 -13.85 -11.07 9.21
N LEU A 120 -13.70 -11.11 7.88
CA LEU A 120 -14.58 -10.39 6.96
C LEU A 120 -15.84 -11.17 6.58
N GLU A 121 -16.94 -10.45 6.46
CA GLU A 121 -18.22 -10.95 5.96
C GLU A 121 -18.36 -10.67 4.44
N PRO A 122 -19.22 -11.42 3.72
CA PRO A 122 -19.48 -11.20 2.29
C PRO A 122 -19.93 -9.79 1.89
N HIS A 123 -20.44 -8.99 2.84
CA HIS A 123 -20.88 -7.61 2.62
C HIS A 123 -19.81 -6.56 2.99
N HIS A 124 -18.56 -6.98 3.17
CA HIS A 124 -17.41 -6.10 3.36
C HIS A 124 -16.64 -5.96 2.04
N LEU A 125 -16.11 -4.76 1.81
CA LEU A 125 -15.24 -4.46 0.67
C LEU A 125 -13.79 -4.44 1.12
N VAL A 126 -12.93 -5.21 0.44
CA VAL A 126 -11.48 -5.12 0.62
C VAL A 126 -10.87 -4.27 -0.48
N VAL A 127 -10.04 -3.31 -0.09
CA VAL A 127 -9.26 -2.48 -1.00
C VAL A 127 -7.80 -2.85 -0.82
N TYR A 128 -7.21 -3.46 -1.85
CA TYR A 128 -5.82 -3.91 -1.83
C TYR A 128 -4.92 -2.94 -2.60
N LEU A 129 -4.08 -2.19 -1.89
CA LEU A 129 -3.19 -1.17 -2.45
C LEU A 129 -1.76 -1.70 -2.47
N LEU A 130 -1.22 -2.00 -3.67
CA LEU A 130 0.07 -2.65 -3.83
C LEU A 130 1.10 -1.74 -4.52
N SER A 131 2.31 -1.71 -3.98
CA SER A 131 3.46 -1.03 -4.60
C SER A 131 4.74 -1.89 -4.53
N GLY A 132 5.82 -1.41 -5.14
CA GLY A 132 7.09 -2.15 -5.20
C GLY A 132 7.66 -2.51 -3.84
N GLY A 133 8.32 -3.68 -3.77
CA GLY A 133 8.95 -4.21 -2.56
C GLY A 133 8.03 -5.05 -1.68
N GLY A 134 6.76 -5.24 -2.06
CA GLY A 134 5.76 -5.96 -1.26
C GLY A 134 6.20 -7.35 -0.80
N SER A 135 6.94 -8.09 -1.63
CA SER A 135 7.41 -9.46 -1.33
C SER A 135 8.17 -9.53 0.01
N ALA A 136 9.19 -8.69 0.20
CA ALA A 136 9.95 -8.70 1.45
C ALA A 136 9.23 -7.94 2.58
N ILE A 137 8.45 -6.90 2.22
CA ILE A 137 7.82 -5.99 3.19
C ILE A 137 6.70 -6.69 3.98
N CYS A 138 5.99 -7.64 3.38
CA CYS A 138 4.90 -8.37 4.03
C CYS A 138 4.96 -9.83 3.56
N GLU A 139 5.44 -10.73 4.43
CA GLU A 139 5.80 -12.10 4.07
C GLU A 139 5.40 -13.06 5.19
N LYS A 140 4.71 -14.16 4.87
CA LYS A 140 4.38 -15.22 5.84
C LYS A 140 4.88 -16.55 5.29
N PRO A 141 5.96 -17.11 5.86
CA PRO A 141 6.37 -18.47 5.55
C PRO A 141 5.23 -19.46 5.80
N ILE A 142 5.11 -20.46 4.93
CA ILE A 142 4.06 -21.48 5.01
C ILE A 142 4.17 -22.37 6.26
N SER A 143 5.37 -22.47 6.83
CA SER A 143 5.67 -23.25 8.02
C SER A 143 6.55 -22.44 8.96
N ASP A 144 6.25 -22.51 10.25
CA ASP A 144 7.05 -21.88 11.31
C ASP A 144 8.43 -22.56 11.48
N GLU A 145 8.67 -23.72 10.84
CA GLU A 145 9.99 -24.35 10.74
C GLU A 145 10.96 -23.56 9.85
N ILE A 146 10.44 -22.69 8.97
CA ILE A 146 11.25 -21.82 8.12
C ILE A 146 11.71 -20.63 8.97
N SER A 147 12.94 -20.71 9.47
CA SER A 147 13.55 -19.65 10.27
C SER A 147 13.71 -18.34 9.48
N MET A 148 13.77 -17.22 10.21
CA MET A 148 14.06 -15.91 9.61
C MET A 148 15.39 -15.88 8.86
N ASP A 149 16.38 -16.66 9.29
CA ASP A 149 17.68 -16.72 8.62
C ASP A 149 17.58 -17.48 7.29
N HIS A 150 16.85 -18.60 7.25
CA HIS A 150 16.57 -19.32 6.00
C HIS A 150 15.78 -18.44 5.03
N LEU A 151 14.77 -17.71 5.52
CA LEU A 151 13.97 -16.82 4.70
C LEU A 151 14.80 -15.67 4.12
N ARG A 152 15.67 -15.06 4.93
CA ARG A 152 16.57 -13.99 4.47
C ARG A 152 17.59 -14.51 3.47
N GLU A 153 18.15 -15.70 3.68
CA GLU A 153 19.09 -16.31 2.76
C GLU A 153 18.43 -16.65 1.42
N PHE A 154 17.19 -17.14 1.44
CA PHE A 154 16.39 -17.34 0.23
C PHE A 154 16.23 -16.05 -0.56
N TYR A 155 15.82 -14.96 0.10
CA TYR A 155 15.71 -13.65 -0.55
C TYR A 155 17.08 -13.11 -1.03
N ARG A 156 18.17 -13.35 -0.29
CA ARG A 156 19.53 -13.00 -0.71
C ARG A 156 19.87 -13.64 -2.04
N VAL A 157 19.71 -14.95 -2.17
CA VAL A 157 20.02 -15.69 -3.42
C VAL A 157 19.17 -15.21 -4.61
N LEU A 158 17.93 -14.80 -4.39
CA LEU A 158 17.04 -14.36 -5.47
C LEU A 158 17.25 -12.91 -5.90
N VAL A 159 17.70 -12.04 -4.98
CA VAL A 159 17.78 -10.59 -5.21
C VAL A 159 19.21 -10.12 -5.47
N THR A 160 20.23 -10.82 -4.94
CA THR A 160 21.65 -10.41 -5.00
C THR A 160 22.58 -11.58 -5.30
#